data_AF-A0AA39JSY9-F1
#
_entry.id   AF-A0AA39JSY9-F1
#
_cell.length_a   1.000
_cell.length_b   1.000
_cell.length_c   1.000
_cell.angle_alpha   90.00
_cell.angle_beta   90.00
_cell.angle_gamma   90.00
#
_symmetry.space_group_name_H-M   'P 1'
#
loop_
_entity.id
_entity.type
_entity.pdbx_description
1 polymer ?
#
loop_
_entity_poly.entity_id
_entity_poly.type
_entity_poly.pdbx_seq_one_letter_code
_entity_poly.pdbx_strand_id
1 'polypeptide(L)'
;MGGIRNITPNVYSIRPDDESDKEVFIEAAGSSYNGVERHVLMYWDNGTLNQARVVQVIELVGIRGDYTFKSPVARLHRPMQHLDMSFFLGEFRREERDIILELVKKVEFDGRSTRNGCRVWLRDFLEAMVQEGFISDETFVVIDREVPLVRRRPEVYQ
;
A
#
# COMPACT_ATOMS: atom_id res chain seq x y z
N MET A 1 -26.66 -11.92 7.18
CA MET A 1 -25.57 -12.41 8.05
C MET A 1 -24.48 -11.35 8.06
N GLY A 2 -24.34 -10.63 9.18
CA GLY A 2 -23.35 -9.56 9.30
C GLY A 2 -21.97 -10.17 9.50
N GLY A 3 -21.12 -10.10 8.47
CA GLY A 3 -19.71 -10.46 8.59
C GLY A 3 -19.06 -9.60 9.66
N ILE A 4 -18.41 -10.23 10.63
CA ILE A 4 -17.58 -9.56 11.63
C ILE A 4 -16.52 -8.81 10.84
N ARG A 5 -16.64 -7.48 10.77
CA ARG A 5 -15.56 -6.63 10.27
C ARG A 5 -14.42 -6.84 11.25
N ASN A 6 -13.36 -7.53 10.82
CA ASN A 6 -12.10 -7.62 11.54
C ASN A 6 -11.47 -6.21 11.57
N ILE A 7 -11.97 -5.34 12.44
CA ILE A 7 -11.36 -4.05 12.72
C ILE A 7 -10.12 -4.37 13.53
N THR A 8 -8.98 -4.46 12.86
CA THR A 8 -7.70 -4.49 13.57
C THR A 8 -7.58 -3.14 14.28
N PRO A 9 -7.46 -3.10 15.62
CA PRO A 9 -7.47 -1.84 16.35
C PRO A 9 -6.26 -1.00 15.93
N ASN A 10 -6.51 0.27 15.64
CA ASN A 10 -5.45 1.25 15.42
C ASN A 10 -4.77 1.54 16.76
N VAL A 11 -3.47 1.23 16.85
CA VAL A 11 -2.65 1.40 18.05
C VAL A 11 -1.67 2.58 17.94
N TYR A 12 -1.93 3.53 17.02
CA TYR A 12 -1.02 4.65 16.75
C TYR A 12 -0.73 5.51 17.99
N SER A 13 -1.73 5.69 18.87
CA SER A 13 -1.51 6.43 20.13
C SER A 13 -0.55 5.74 21.10
N ILE A 14 -0.29 4.44 20.92
CA ILE A 14 0.61 3.62 21.76
C ILE A 14 1.95 3.44 21.05
N ARG A 15 1.93 3.19 19.74
CA ARG A 15 3.10 2.98 18.88
C ARG A 15 2.99 3.87 17.64
N PRO A 16 3.26 5.18 17.79
CA PRO A 16 3.23 6.11 16.68
C PRO A 16 4.41 5.86 15.74
N ASP A 17 4.33 6.46 14.56
CA ASP A 17 5.52 6.65 13.75
C ASP A 17 6.47 7.63 14.48
N ASP A 18 7.77 7.38 14.45
CA ASP A 18 8.80 8.11 15.23
C ASP A 18 9.87 8.74 14.32
N GLU A 19 10.88 9.36 14.90
CA GLU A 19 11.93 10.08 14.17
C GLU A 19 13.04 9.17 13.61
N SER A 20 12.95 7.85 13.81
CA SER A 20 13.96 6.94 13.26
C SER A 20 13.84 6.82 11.75
N ASP A 21 14.96 6.51 11.11
CA ASP A 21 14.99 6.08 9.72
C ASP A 21 14.34 4.70 9.61
N LYS A 22 13.51 4.50 8.59
CA LYS A 22 12.70 3.29 8.46
C LYS A 22 12.70 2.74 7.06
N GLU A 23 12.92 1.44 7.00
CA GLU A 23 12.68 0.64 5.80
C GLU A 23 11.18 0.65 5.45
N VAL A 24 10.88 1.14 4.25
CA VAL A 24 9.52 1.15 3.69
C VAL A 24 9.40 0.04 2.65
N PHE A 25 8.30 -0.69 2.73
CA PHE A 25 8.01 -1.83 1.87
C PHE A 25 6.66 -1.67 1.17
N ILE A 26 6.52 -2.28 0.00
CA ILE A 26 5.25 -2.50 -0.69
C ILE A 26 4.99 -4.00 -0.75
N GLU A 27 3.77 -4.41 -0.42
CA GLU A 27 3.26 -5.74 -0.73
C GLU A 27 2.14 -5.64 -1.77
N ALA A 28 2.23 -6.49 -2.79
CA ALA A 28 1.22 -6.57 -3.82
C ALA A 28 1.11 -7.99 -4.39
N ALA A 29 -0.12 -8.35 -4.77
CA ALA A 29 -0.39 -9.62 -5.45
C ALA A 29 0.31 -9.69 -6.82
N GLY A 30 1.23 -10.64 -6.92
CA GLY A 30 1.99 -10.96 -8.12
C GLY A 30 1.17 -11.61 -9.24
N SER A 31 1.86 -12.35 -10.11
CA SER A 31 1.26 -13.02 -11.28
C SER A 31 0.25 -14.14 -10.95
N SER A 32 0.21 -14.62 -9.70
CA SER A 32 -0.67 -15.71 -9.21
C SER A 32 -2.07 -15.26 -8.76
N TYR A 33 -2.50 -14.05 -9.14
CA TYR A 33 -3.79 -13.47 -8.75
C TYR A 33 -4.99 -14.35 -9.19
N ASN A 34 -5.80 -14.81 -8.23
CA ASN A 34 -6.92 -15.73 -8.44
C ASN A 34 -8.23 -15.07 -8.92
N GLY A 35 -8.24 -13.76 -9.16
CA GLY A 35 -9.42 -13.04 -9.65
C GLY A 35 -10.31 -12.43 -8.57
N VAL A 36 -10.14 -12.77 -7.29
CA VAL A 36 -11.12 -12.43 -6.24
C VAL A 36 -10.86 -11.05 -5.62
N GLU A 37 -9.75 -10.83 -4.91
CA GLU A 37 -9.48 -9.56 -4.19
C GLU A 37 -8.07 -9.05 -4.45
N ARG A 38 -7.95 -7.82 -4.98
CA ARG A 38 -6.64 -7.18 -5.16
C ARG A 38 -6.29 -6.39 -3.92
N HIS A 39 -5.14 -6.68 -3.34
CA HIS A 39 -4.59 -5.93 -2.23
C HIS A 39 -3.24 -5.36 -2.66
N VAL A 40 -3.07 -4.06 -2.44
CA VAL A 40 -1.78 -3.40 -2.40
C VAL A 40 -1.66 -2.72 -1.04
N LEU A 41 -0.53 -2.92 -0.37
CA LEU A 41 -0.23 -2.21 0.87
C LEU A 41 1.19 -1.65 0.86
N MET A 42 1.38 -0.54 1.54
CA MET A 42 2.67 0.04 1.89
C MET A 42 2.81 0.02 3.40
N TYR A 43 3.98 -0.33 3.92
CA TYR A 43 4.21 -0.34 5.36
C TYR A 43 5.65 -0.06 5.78
N TRP A 44 5.80 0.31 7.04
CA TRP A 44 7.06 0.37 7.78
C TRP A 44 6.86 0.04 9.26
N ASP A 45 7.94 -0.20 9.99
CA ASP A 45 7.91 -0.65 11.38
C ASP A 45 7.73 0.50 12.39
N ASN A 46 6.84 0.35 13.38
CA ASN A 46 6.69 1.27 14.52
C ASN A 46 7.17 0.65 15.85
N GLY A 47 7.97 -0.41 15.78
CA GLY A 47 8.49 -1.18 16.90
C GLY A 47 7.60 -2.36 17.28
N THR A 48 7.61 -2.72 18.58
CA THR A 48 6.89 -3.88 19.09
C THR A 48 5.96 -3.52 20.23
N LEU A 49 4.78 -4.15 20.29
CA LEU A 49 3.85 -4.07 21.41
C LEU A 49 3.64 -5.48 21.96
N ASN A 50 4.05 -5.74 23.20
CA ASN A 50 4.02 -7.08 23.81
C ASN A 50 4.68 -8.15 22.91
N GLN A 51 5.88 -7.86 22.41
CA GLN A 51 6.66 -8.71 21.46
C GLN A 51 6.05 -8.85 20.06
N ALA A 52 4.83 -8.37 19.81
CA ALA A 52 4.24 -8.36 18.48
C ALA A 52 4.68 -7.11 17.70
N ARG A 53 5.15 -7.30 16.48
CA ARG A 53 5.55 -6.22 15.57
C ARG A 53 4.36 -5.29 15.28
N VAL A 54 4.56 -3.98 15.36
CA VAL A 54 3.58 -2.97 14.94
C VAL A 54 4.08 -2.34 13.65
N VAL A 55 3.21 -2.23 12.66
CA VAL A 55 3.51 -1.53 11.42
C VAL A 55 2.56 -0.37 11.23
N GLN A 56 3.09 0.74 10.71
CA GLN A 56 2.28 1.73 10.03
C GLN A 56 1.94 1.18 8.65
N VAL A 57 0.67 1.14 8.29
CA VAL A 57 0.23 0.57 7.01
C VAL A 57 -0.77 1.48 6.32
N ILE A 58 -0.63 1.56 5.00
CA ILE A 58 -1.59 2.15 4.08
C ILE A 58 -1.99 1.05 3.12
N GLU A 59 -3.27 0.87 2.86
CA GLU A 59 -3.70 -0.20 1.96
C GLU A 59 -4.87 0.21 1.09
N LEU A 60 -4.82 -0.28 -0.15
CA LEU A 60 -5.92 -0.28 -1.08
C LEU A 60 -6.34 -1.73 -1.34
N VAL A 61 -7.56 -2.05 -0.92
CA VAL A 61 -8.14 -3.40 -1.00
C VAL A 61 -9.44 -3.39 -1.79
N GLY A 62 -9.81 -4.55 -2.31
CA GLY A 62 -11.17 -4.80 -2.76
C GLY A 62 -11.22 -5.40 -4.16
N ILE A 63 -12.39 -5.28 -4.75
CA ILE A 63 -12.75 -5.91 -6.00
C ILE A 63 -13.17 -4.87 -7.03
N ARG A 64 -13.32 -5.31 -8.28
CA ARG A 64 -13.77 -4.44 -9.36
C ARG A 64 -15.12 -3.80 -9.00
N GLY A 65 -15.16 -2.47 -8.95
CA GLY A 65 -16.36 -1.69 -8.60
C GLY A 65 -16.61 -1.53 -7.10
N ASP A 66 -15.77 -2.10 -6.24
CA ASP A 66 -15.86 -1.98 -4.78
C ASP A 66 -14.46 -2.05 -4.16
N TYR A 67 -13.72 -0.95 -4.31
CA TYR A 67 -12.42 -0.76 -3.71
C TYR A 67 -12.52 0.16 -2.48
N THR A 68 -11.74 -0.13 -1.46
CA THR A 68 -11.65 0.65 -0.23
C THR A 68 -10.19 1.06 0.02
N PHE A 69 -9.95 2.37 -0.03
CA PHE A 69 -8.72 2.95 0.47
C PHE A 69 -8.79 3.06 1.99
N LYS A 70 -7.83 2.50 2.71
CA LYS A 70 -7.74 2.59 4.16
C LYS A 70 -6.62 3.55 4.53
N SER A 71 -6.99 4.56 5.31
CA SER A 71 -6.07 5.56 5.85
C SER A 71 -4.89 4.89 6.59
N PRO A 72 -3.74 5.58 6.66
CA PRO A 72 -2.61 5.11 7.45
C PRO A 72 -3.03 4.76 8.88
N VAL A 73 -2.80 3.53 9.30
CA VAL A 73 -3.05 3.07 10.68
C VAL A 73 -1.83 2.34 11.21
N ALA A 74 -1.52 2.50 12.50
CA ALA A 74 -0.59 1.61 13.16
C ALA A 74 -1.36 0.39 13.64
N ARG A 75 -0.94 -0.80 13.24
CA ARG A 75 -1.58 -2.05 13.66
C ARG A 75 -0.56 -3.14 13.92
N LEU A 76 -0.95 -4.15 14.68
CA LEU A 76 -0.14 -5.37 14.81
C LEU A 76 0.08 -5.96 13.41
N HIS A 77 1.35 -6.16 13.04
CA HIS A 77 1.73 -6.77 11.79
C HIS A 77 1.22 -8.21 11.80
N ARG A 78 0.28 -8.50 10.92
CA ARG A 78 -0.12 -9.85 10.56
C ARG A 78 0.43 -10.11 9.16
N PRO A 79 1.42 -10.99 8.99
CA PRO A 79 1.89 -11.35 7.66
C PRO A 79 0.66 -11.75 6.83
N MET A 80 0.53 -11.20 5.62
CA MET A 80 -0.56 -11.61 4.75
C MET A 80 -0.48 -13.12 4.52
N GLN A 81 -1.63 -13.79 4.56
CA GLN A 81 -1.71 -15.25 4.38
C GLN A 81 -1.56 -15.68 2.92
N HIS A 82 -1.45 -14.73 1.99
CA HIS A 82 -1.37 -14.97 0.55
C HIS A 82 0.04 -14.72 0.02
N LEU A 83 0.33 -15.31 -1.14
CA LEU A 83 1.60 -15.26 -1.88
C LEU A 83 1.86 -13.86 -2.47
N ASP A 84 1.77 -12.82 -1.65
CA ASP A 84 2.05 -11.45 -2.05
C ASP A 84 3.56 -11.22 -2.05
N MET A 85 4.04 -10.50 -3.05
CA MET A 85 5.46 -10.15 -3.15
C MET A 85 5.71 -8.87 -2.36
N SER A 86 6.74 -8.89 -1.52
CA SER A 86 7.20 -7.73 -0.76
C SER A 86 8.42 -7.11 -1.45
N PHE A 87 8.38 -5.80 -1.65
CA PHE A 87 9.43 -5.02 -2.30
C PHE A 87 9.91 -3.94 -1.34
N PHE A 88 11.22 -3.94 -1.08
CA PHE A 88 11.88 -2.85 -0.37
C PHE A 88 11.97 -1.62 -1.27
N LEU A 89 11.47 -0.47 -0.80
CA LEU A 89 11.53 0.79 -1.53
C LEU A 89 12.72 1.65 -1.13
N GLY A 90 13.22 1.50 0.09
CA GLY A 90 14.26 2.36 0.63
C GLY A 90 14.12 2.54 2.14
N GLU A 91 15.15 3.15 2.73
CA GLU A 91 15.15 3.63 4.10
C GLU A 91 14.89 5.14 4.06
N PHE A 92 13.84 5.59 4.76
CA PHE A 92 13.37 6.96 4.71
C PHE A 92 13.31 7.58 6.10
N ARG A 93 13.68 8.85 6.20
CA ARG A 93 13.51 9.69 7.39
C ARG A 93 12.06 10.02 7.65
N ARG A 94 11.77 10.58 8.83
CA ARG A 94 10.41 10.97 9.18
C ARG A 94 9.79 11.94 8.19
N GLU A 95 10.52 12.99 7.82
CA GLU A 95 10.01 14.03 6.91
C GLU A 95 9.76 13.47 5.51
N GLU A 96 10.63 12.56 5.05
CA GLU A 96 10.46 11.86 3.77
C GLU A 96 9.21 10.98 3.79
N ARG A 97 8.97 10.22 4.88
CA ARG A 97 7.74 9.44 5.04
C ARG A 97 6.49 10.30 5.10
N ASP A 98 6.54 11.48 5.71
CA ASP A 98 5.42 12.42 5.69
C ASP A 98 5.14 12.94 4.26
N ILE A 99 6.17 13.19 3.45
CA ILE A 99 5.99 13.54 2.03
C ILE A 99 5.41 12.37 1.24
N ILE A 100 5.89 11.15 1.47
CA ILE A 100 5.35 9.93 0.86
C ILE A 100 3.85 9.78 1.21
N LEU A 101 3.46 10.06 2.45
CA LEU A 101 2.05 10.09 2.86
C LEU A 101 1.22 11.13 2.11
N GLU A 102 1.79 12.30 1.82
CA GLU A 102 1.12 13.30 0.98
C GLU A 102 1.03 12.88 -0.49
N LEU A 103 2.05 12.20 -1.03
CA LEU A 103 2.00 11.62 -2.38
C LEU A 103 0.86 10.62 -2.50
N VAL A 104 0.75 9.69 -1.56
CA VAL A 104 -0.33 8.69 -1.49
C VAL A 104 -1.71 9.36 -1.57
N LYS A 105 -1.92 10.47 -0.85
CA LYS A 105 -3.19 11.20 -0.84
C LYS A 105 -3.51 11.88 -2.18
N LYS A 106 -2.49 12.24 -2.96
CA LYS A 106 -2.64 12.88 -4.28
C LYS A 106 -2.95 11.88 -5.40
N VAL A 107 -2.67 10.59 -5.21
CA VAL A 107 -2.97 9.57 -6.22
C VAL A 107 -4.48 9.42 -6.35
N GLU A 108 -4.99 9.74 -7.54
CA GLU A 108 -6.42 9.64 -7.82
C GLU A 108 -6.93 8.21 -7.66
N PHE A 109 -8.08 8.06 -7.01
CA PHE A 109 -8.69 6.77 -6.78
C PHE A 109 -10.21 6.88 -6.82
N ASP A 110 -10.86 5.99 -7.57
CA ASP A 110 -12.31 5.82 -7.57
C ASP A 110 -12.65 4.42 -7.05
N GLY A 111 -13.30 4.38 -5.88
CA GLY A 111 -13.76 3.15 -5.25
C GLY A 111 -14.76 2.34 -6.08
N ARG A 112 -15.43 2.99 -7.04
CA ARG A 112 -16.42 2.34 -7.93
C ARG A 112 -15.83 1.99 -9.29
N SER A 113 -14.53 2.21 -9.49
CA SER A 113 -13.90 1.96 -10.78
C SER A 113 -14.00 0.50 -11.17
N THR A 114 -14.43 0.26 -12.41
CA THR A 114 -14.34 -1.06 -13.03
C THR A 114 -13.14 -1.20 -13.96
N ARG A 115 -12.27 -0.18 -14.03
CA ARG A 115 -11.14 -0.14 -14.97
C ARG A 115 -9.81 0.05 -14.27
N ASN A 116 -9.79 0.91 -13.27
CA ASN A 116 -8.61 1.34 -12.54
C ASN A 116 -8.64 0.75 -11.13
N GLY A 117 -8.05 -0.44 -10.99
CA GLY A 117 -7.94 -1.13 -9.69
C GLY A 117 -6.63 -0.87 -8.96
N CYS A 118 -6.33 -1.68 -7.94
CA CYS A 118 -5.18 -1.47 -7.06
C CYS A 118 -3.83 -1.40 -7.78
N ARG A 119 -3.65 -2.12 -8.91
CA ARG A 119 -2.41 -2.05 -9.71
C ARG A 119 -2.25 -0.75 -10.51
N VAL A 120 -3.35 -0.13 -10.91
CA VAL A 120 -3.30 1.21 -11.54
C VAL A 120 -2.92 2.22 -10.47
N TRP A 121 -3.55 2.15 -9.31
CA TRP A 121 -3.21 3.00 -8.18
C TRP A 121 -1.73 2.83 -7.76
N LEU A 122 -1.25 1.59 -7.63
CA LEU A 122 0.16 1.33 -7.30
C LEU A 122 1.10 1.88 -8.36
N ARG A 123 0.75 1.78 -9.64
CA ARG A 123 1.54 2.36 -10.73
C ARG A 123 1.69 3.86 -10.54
N ASP A 124 0.59 4.57 -10.41
CA ASP A 124 0.58 6.03 -10.33
C ASP A 124 1.29 6.52 -9.07
N PHE A 125 1.15 5.78 -7.96
CA PHE A 125 1.91 6.03 -6.74
C PHE A 125 3.42 5.87 -6.95
N LEU A 126 3.87 4.76 -7.55
CA LEU A 126 5.29 4.52 -7.78
C LEU A 126 5.87 5.48 -8.83
N GLU A 127 5.11 5.87 -9.86
CA GLU A 127 5.51 6.91 -10.82
C GLU A 127 5.70 8.27 -10.11
N ALA A 128 4.83 8.63 -9.16
CA ALA A 128 5.00 9.83 -8.34
C ALA A 128 6.24 9.75 -7.42
N MET A 129 6.50 8.57 -6.84
CA MET A 129 7.70 8.31 -6.03
C MET A 129 8.99 8.46 -6.84
N VAL A 130 9.00 7.98 -8.09
CA VAL A 130 10.13 8.18 -9.01
C VAL A 130 10.33 9.67 -9.32
N GLN A 131 9.24 10.39 -9.61
CA GLN A 131 9.30 11.82 -9.95
C GLN A 131 9.86 12.69 -8.82
N GLU A 132 9.53 12.37 -7.56
CA GLU A 132 10.07 13.06 -6.38
C GLU A 132 11.45 12.52 -5.95
N GLY A 133 11.99 11.51 -6.64
CA GLY A 133 13.32 10.96 -6.38
C GLY A 133 13.41 10.03 -5.17
N PHE A 134 12.29 9.53 -4.66
CA PHE A 134 12.27 8.60 -3.52
C PHE A 134 12.65 7.17 -3.91
N ILE A 135 12.39 6.77 -5.15
CA ILE A 135 12.83 5.47 -5.69
C ILE A 135 13.44 5.65 -7.08
N SER A 136 14.33 4.73 -7.47
CA SER A 136 14.94 4.74 -8.80
C SER A 136 14.01 4.16 -9.87
N ASP A 137 14.24 4.55 -11.13
CA ASP A 137 13.61 3.91 -12.29
C ASP A 137 13.86 2.39 -12.33
N GLU A 138 15.04 1.94 -11.88
CA GLU A 138 15.36 0.52 -11.80
C GLU A 138 14.46 -0.21 -10.79
N THR A 139 14.24 0.38 -9.62
CA THR A 139 13.32 -0.17 -8.60
C THR A 139 11.90 -0.26 -9.17
N PHE A 140 11.45 0.80 -9.85
CA PHE A 140 10.15 0.81 -10.53
C PHE A 140 10.03 -0.32 -11.56
N VAL A 141 11.03 -0.49 -12.43
CA VAL A 141 11.03 -1.52 -13.49
C VAL A 141 11.00 -2.93 -12.90
N VAL A 142 11.72 -3.18 -11.80
CA VAL A 142 11.66 -4.47 -11.09
C VAL A 142 10.26 -4.73 -10.58
N ILE A 143 9.63 -3.76 -9.92
CA ILE A 143 8.26 -3.92 -9.39
C ILE A 143 7.26 -4.12 -10.54
N ASP A 144 7.35 -3.36 -11.63
CA ASP A 144 6.45 -3.49 -12.79
C ASP A 144 6.56 -4.87 -13.46
N ARG A 145 7.76 -5.44 -13.48
CA ARG A 145 7.97 -6.79 -14.03
C ARG A 145 7.31 -7.87 -13.19
N GLU A 146 7.49 -7.80 -11.86
CA GLU A 146 6.99 -8.83 -10.93
C GLU A 146 5.49 -8.66 -10.64
N VAL A 147 5.02 -7.42 -10.60
CA VAL A 147 3.62 -7.04 -10.41
C VAL A 147 3.19 -6.22 -11.62
N PRO A 148 2.68 -6.82 -12.71
CA PRO A 148 2.37 -6.09 -13.94
C PRO A 148 1.46 -4.87 -13.70
N LEU A 149 2.05 -3.66 -13.67
CA LEU A 149 1.39 -2.42 -13.27
C LEU A 149 0.66 -1.84 -14.47
N VAL A 150 -0.66 -1.72 -14.36
CA VAL A 150 -1.52 -1.31 -15.47
C VAL A 150 -1.55 0.22 -15.54
N ARG A 151 -1.45 0.80 -16.74
CA ARG A 151 -1.64 2.24 -16.94
C ARG A 151 -3.10 2.64 -16.71
N ARG A 152 -3.31 3.79 -16.09
CA ARG A 152 -4.63 4.40 -15.92
C ARG A 152 -5.34 4.57 -17.26
N ARG A 153 -6.64 4.32 -17.25
CA ARG A 153 -7.54 4.54 -18.39
C ARG A 153 -8.66 5.50 -18.00
N PRO A 154 -9.26 6.20 -18.97
CA PRO A 154 -10.46 7.00 -18.70
C PRO A 154 -11.56 6.12 -18.10
N GLU A 155 -12.20 6.64 -17.04
CA GLU A 155 -13.39 6.02 -16.47
C GLU A 155 -14.53 6.01 -17.48
N VAL A 156 -15.33 4.95 -17.45
CA VAL A 156 -16.61 4.90 -18.17
C VAL A 156 -17.64 4.42 -17.17
N TYR A 157 -18.49 5.35 -16.78
CA TYR A 157 -19.66 5.07 -15.98
C TYR A 157 -20.74 4.56 -16.93
N GLN A 158 -21.18 3.32 -16.72
CA GLN A 158 -22.38 2.76 -17.37
C GLN A 158 -23.57 2.94 -16.44
#